data_AF-A0A365PSC0-F1
#
_entry.id   AF-A0A365PSC0-F1
#
_cell.length_a   1.000
_cell.length_b   1.000
_cell.length_c   1.000
_cell.angle_alpha   90.00
_cell.angle_beta   90.00
_cell.angle_gamma   90.00
#
_symmetry.space_group_name_H-M   'P 1'
#
loop_
_entity.id
_entity.type
_entity.pdbx_description
1 polymer ?
#
loop_
_entity_poly.entity_id
_entity_poly.type
_entity_poly.pdbx_seq_one_letter_code
_entity_poly.pdbx_strand_id
1 'polypeptide(L)'
;MKCFYLMAVLLLGSGQAIAAPELNAVSSDAEQVQIQLRDYFFNAARFGDNEVLDEFIQAGYDLNTADDKGYTALILAAYNGHPDTVERLIAAGADACAQDARGNTALMGAIFKGELRIAKRLLATECDPDQRNHAGQTPAMYAALFQRDALLQALRERGADLEASDPMGNKVESLARGEIRTR
;
A
#
# COMPACT_ATOMS: atom_id res chain seq x y z
N MET A 1 7.03 -28.58 -37.66
CA MET A 1 5.85 -29.46 -37.54
C MET A 1 4.61 -28.65 -37.95
N LYS A 2 4.00 -29.01 -39.10
CA LYS A 2 2.66 -28.63 -39.65
C LYS A 2 2.33 -27.13 -39.73
N CYS A 3 2.46 -26.40 -40.86
CA CYS A 3 1.81 -26.47 -42.18
C CYS A 3 0.33 -26.00 -42.23
N PHE A 4 0.06 -25.12 -43.23
CA PHE A 4 -1.23 -24.79 -43.88
C PHE A 4 -2.23 -23.87 -43.13
N TYR A 5 -2.94 -22.89 -43.70
CA TYR A 5 -3.14 -22.36 -45.06
C TYR A 5 -3.52 -20.86 -44.95
N LEU A 6 -2.90 -19.98 -45.73
CA LEU A 6 -3.57 -18.76 -46.20
C LEU A 6 -4.63 -19.21 -47.20
N MET A 7 -5.91 -19.00 -46.92
CA MET A 7 -6.99 -19.12 -47.91
C MET A 7 -7.90 -17.91 -47.76
N ALA A 8 -7.85 -17.06 -48.78
CA ALA A 8 -8.81 -16.00 -49.00
C ALA A 8 -10.20 -16.62 -49.20
N VAL A 9 -11.21 -16.09 -48.52
CA VAL A 9 -12.61 -16.32 -48.88
C VAL A 9 -13.25 -14.96 -49.12
N LEU A 10 -13.29 -14.59 -50.40
CA LEU A 10 -14.28 -13.69 -50.95
C LEU A 10 -15.65 -14.35 -50.82
N LEU A 11 -16.50 -13.81 -49.96
CA LEU A 11 -17.95 -14.03 -50.02
C LEU A 11 -18.63 -12.65 -50.05
N LEU A 12 -18.96 -12.22 -51.25
CA LEU A 12 -20.08 -11.31 -51.50
C LEU A 12 -21.35 -12.07 -51.05
N GLY A 13 -21.80 -11.79 -49.83
CA GLY A 13 -23.03 -12.32 -49.26
C GLY A 13 -23.75 -11.21 -48.52
N SER A 14 -24.96 -10.93 -48.98
CA SER A 14 -25.90 -9.93 -48.45
C SER A 14 -25.95 -9.92 -46.92
N GLY A 15 -25.91 -8.71 -46.37
CA GLY A 15 -25.67 -8.45 -44.96
C GLY A 15 -26.55 -9.24 -44.00
N GLN A 16 -25.91 -9.72 -42.94
CA GLN A 16 -26.21 -9.24 -41.59
C GLN A 16 -24.88 -9.04 -40.87
N ALA A 17 -24.58 -7.79 -40.54
CA ALA A 17 -23.61 -7.50 -39.50
C ALA A 17 -24.23 -8.05 -38.21
N ILE A 18 -23.81 -9.24 -37.80
CA ILE A 18 -24.04 -9.68 -36.42
C ILE A 18 -23.26 -8.65 -35.60
N ALA A 19 -24.00 -7.80 -34.90
CA ALA A 19 -23.42 -6.82 -33.99
C ALA A 19 -22.41 -7.55 -33.08
N ALA A 20 -21.41 -6.83 -32.59
CA ALA A 20 -20.40 -7.36 -31.68
C ALA A 20 -20.73 -7.08 -30.18
N PRO A 21 -21.88 -7.53 -29.61
CA PRO A 21 -22.15 -7.30 -28.20
C PRO A 21 -21.38 -8.28 -27.30
N GLU A 22 -21.02 -9.48 -27.79
CA GLU A 22 -20.41 -10.52 -26.94
C GLU A 22 -18.95 -10.23 -26.57
N LEU A 23 -18.15 -9.67 -27.48
CA LEU A 23 -16.76 -9.30 -27.20
C LEU A 23 -16.64 -8.16 -26.17
N ASN A 24 -17.57 -7.20 -26.20
CA ASN A 24 -17.60 -6.07 -25.26
C ASN A 24 -18.21 -6.46 -23.90
N ALA A 25 -19.16 -7.38 -23.87
CA ALA A 25 -19.79 -7.86 -22.62
C ALA A 25 -18.85 -8.75 -21.81
N VAL A 26 -18.10 -9.65 -22.46
CA VAL A 26 -17.11 -10.51 -21.78
C VAL A 26 -15.96 -9.68 -21.20
N SER A 27 -15.55 -8.59 -21.88
CA SER A 27 -14.54 -7.68 -21.34
C SER A 27 -15.05 -6.87 -20.14
N SER A 28 -16.31 -6.42 -20.14
CA SER A 28 -16.86 -5.68 -18.99
C SER A 28 -17.03 -6.57 -17.77
N ASP A 29 -17.41 -7.84 -17.94
CA ASP A 29 -17.58 -8.77 -16.84
C ASP A 29 -16.25 -9.14 -16.19
N ALA A 30 -15.20 -9.36 -16.98
CA ALA A 30 -13.86 -9.63 -16.48
C ALA A 30 -13.25 -8.43 -15.75
N GLU A 31 -13.43 -7.23 -16.27
CA GLU A 31 -12.99 -5.98 -15.62
C GLU A 31 -13.72 -5.77 -14.29
N GLN A 32 -15.04 -6.00 -14.27
CA GLN A 32 -15.86 -5.88 -13.06
C GLN A 32 -15.40 -6.85 -11.96
N VAL A 33 -15.10 -8.10 -12.34
CA VAL A 33 -14.56 -9.12 -11.41
C VAL A 33 -13.20 -8.70 -10.86
N GLN A 34 -12.31 -8.14 -11.68
CA GLN A 34 -11.01 -7.66 -11.21
C GLN A 34 -11.14 -6.50 -10.22
N ILE A 35 -12.05 -5.55 -10.48
CA ILE A 35 -12.35 -4.44 -9.57
C ILE A 35 -12.85 -5.00 -8.23
N GLN A 36 -13.82 -5.91 -8.27
CA GLN A 36 -14.39 -6.52 -7.07
C GLN A 36 -13.34 -7.30 -6.26
N LEU A 37 -12.49 -8.07 -6.95
CA LEU A 37 -11.40 -8.82 -6.33
C LEU A 37 -10.41 -7.89 -5.62
N ARG A 38 -10.05 -6.77 -6.27
CA ARG A 38 -9.18 -5.74 -5.70
C ARG A 38 -9.83 -5.09 -4.47
N ASP A 39 -11.12 -4.81 -4.52
CA ASP A 39 -11.86 -4.24 -3.39
C ASP A 39 -11.91 -5.20 -2.20
N TYR A 40 -12.11 -6.51 -2.44
CA TYR A 40 -12.04 -7.52 -1.39
C TYR A 40 -10.67 -7.60 -0.76
N PHE A 41 -9.60 -7.60 -1.56
CA PHE A 41 -8.23 -7.61 -1.05
C PHE A 41 -7.95 -6.42 -0.12
N PHE A 42 -8.30 -5.21 -0.54
CA PHE A 42 -8.08 -4.02 0.27
C PHE A 42 -8.99 -3.95 1.50
N ASN A 43 -10.24 -4.44 1.42
CA ASN A 43 -11.13 -4.52 2.56
C ASN A 43 -10.64 -5.54 3.59
N ALA A 44 -10.14 -6.69 3.14
CA ALA A 44 -9.56 -7.68 4.02
C ALA A 44 -8.40 -7.10 4.84
N ALA A 45 -7.48 -6.40 4.19
CA ALA A 45 -6.39 -5.72 4.87
C ALA A 45 -6.86 -4.58 5.80
N ARG A 46 -7.84 -3.78 5.35
CA ARG A 46 -8.38 -2.62 6.08
C ARG A 46 -9.14 -3.00 7.34
N PHE A 47 -9.83 -4.14 7.34
CA PHE A 47 -10.66 -4.61 8.47
C PHE A 47 -10.01 -5.76 9.24
N GLY A 48 -8.84 -6.22 8.80
CA GLY A 48 -8.11 -7.30 9.46
C GLY A 48 -8.74 -8.68 9.25
N ASP A 49 -9.45 -8.87 8.14
CA ASP A 49 -10.01 -10.15 7.75
C ASP A 49 -8.90 -11.08 7.24
N ASN A 50 -8.29 -11.80 8.17
CA ASN A 50 -7.16 -12.67 7.88
C ASN A 50 -7.57 -13.93 7.12
N GLU A 51 -8.83 -14.35 7.21
CA GLU A 51 -9.31 -15.53 6.46
C GLU A 51 -9.31 -15.22 4.97
N VAL A 52 -9.95 -14.12 4.58
CA VAL A 52 -9.96 -13.66 3.19
C VAL A 52 -8.55 -13.32 2.72
N LEU A 53 -7.76 -12.63 3.55
CA LEU A 53 -6.39 -12.28 3.19
C LEU A 53 -5.51 -13.51 2.94
N ASP A 54 -5.64 -14.57 3.74
CA ASP A 54 -4.89 -15.80 3.56
C ASP A 54 -5.23 -16.48 2.21
N GLU A 55 -6.48 -16.39 1.74
CA GLU A 55 -6.86 -16.88 0.40
C GLU A 55 -6.11 -16.11 -0.71
N PHE A 56 -6.01 -14.79 -0.61
CA PHE A 56 -5.23 -13.97 -1.55
C PHE A 56 -3.74 -14.33 -1.55
N ILE A 57 -3.17 -14.54 -0.37
CA ILE A 57 -1.76 -14.95 -0.21
C ILE A 57 -1.53 -16.33 -0.86
N GLN A 58 -2.40 -17.30 -0.58
CA GLN A 58 -2.30 -18.65 -1.14
C GLN A 58 -2.49 -18.68 -2.66
N ALA A 59 -3.34 -17.79 -3.19
CA ALA A 59 -3.55 -17.62 -4.63
C ALA A 59 -2.38 -16.92 -5.34
N GLY A 60 -1.37 -16.43 -4.61
CA GLY A 60 -0.24 -15.70 -5.18
C GLY A 60 -0.60 -14.33 -5.72
N TYR A 61 -1.60 -13.67 -5.13
CA TYR A 61 -1.98 -12.31 -5.50
C TYR A 61 -0.82 -11.34 -5.24
N ASP A 62 -0.67 -10.32 -6.10
CA ASP A 62 0.37 -9.30 -5.91
C ASP A 62 0.05 -8.43 -4.69
N LEU A 63 0.73 -8.70 -3.58
CA LEU A 63 0.55 -7.99 -2.31
C LEU A 63 0.99 -6.52 -2.34
N ASN A 64 1.75 -6.13 -3.38
CA ASN A 64 2.19 -4.76 -3.60
C ASN A 64 1.25 -3.98 -4.53
N THR A 65 0.13 -4.58 -4.94
CA THR A 65 -0.96 -3.86 -5.59
C THR A 65 -1.38 -2.66 -4.73
N ALA A 66 -1.45 -1.49 -5.36
CA ALA A 66 -1.81 -0.25 -4.71
C ALA A 66 -3.15 0.27 -5.23
N ASP A 67 -3.96 0.87 -4.34
CA ASP A 67 -5.18 1.57 -4.74
C ASP A 67 -4.86 2.90 -5.43
N ASP A 68 -5.89 3.63 -5.86
CA ASP A 68 -5.73 4.90 -6.59
C ASP A 68 -5.04 6.01 -5.76
N LYS A 69 -4.87 5.80 -4.45
CA LYS A 69 -4.14 6.70 -3.53
C LYS A 69 -2.76 6.15 -3.16
N GLY A 70 -2.34 5.06 -3.79
CA GLY A 70 -1.07 4.39 -3.53
C GLY A 70 -1.09 3.49 -2.29
N TYR A 71 -2.24 3.26 -1.65
CA TYR A 71 -2.27 2.40 -0.47
C TYR A 71 -2.12 0.94 -0.86
N THR A 72 -1.08 0.28 -0.36
CA THR A 72 -0.97 -1.18 -0.38
C THR A 72 -1.76 -1.79 0.79
N ALA A 73 -2.03 -3.09 0.74
CA ALA A 73 -2.64 -3.81 1.85
C ALA A 73 -1.88 -3.61 3.17
N LEU A 74 -0.54 -3.56 3.13
CA LEU A 74 0.27 -3.39 4.34
C LEU A 74 0.10 -2.00 4.94
N ILE A 75 0.03 -0.94 4.12
CA ILE A 75 -0.24 0.42 4.61
C ILE A 75 -1.63 0.48 5.25
N LEU A 76 -2.64 -0.15 4.63
CA LEU A 76 -4.00 -0.19 5.17
C LEU A 76 -4.08 -0.92 6.50
N ALA A 77 -3.47 -2.12 6.60
CA ALA A 77 -3.45 -2.89 7.84
C ALA A 77 -2.76 -2.14 8.98
N ALA A 78 -1.63 -1.48 8.68
CA ALA A 78 -0.90 -0.67 9.65
C ALA A 78 -1.68 0.57 10.10
N TYR A 79 -2.34 1.27 9.18
CA TYR A 79 -3.17 2.45 9.48
C TYR A 79 -4.48 2.10 10.21
N ASN A 80 -4.95 0.86 10.14
CA ASN A 80 -6.17 0.44 10.84
C ASN A 80 -5.91 -0.40 12.10
N GLY A 81 -4.64 -0.64 12.45
CA GLY A 81 -4.30 -1.27 13.73
C GLY A 81 -4.46 -2.78 13.74
N HIS A 82 -4.18 -3.46 12.63
CA HIS A 82 -4.29 -4.92 12.51
C HIS A 82 -2.92 -5.61 12.54
N PRO A 83 -2.34 -5.88 13.73
CA PRO A 83 -0.98 -6.41 13.85
C PRO A 83 -0.81 -7.82 13.25
N ASP A 84 -1.82 -8.67 13.35
CA ASP A 84 -1.74 -10.03 12.81
C ASP A 84 -1.82 -10.03 11.28
N THR A 85 -2.56 -9.09 10.70
CA THR A 85 -2.63 -8.84 9.24
C THR A 85 -1.30 -8.29 8.72
N VAL A 86 -0.70 -7.33 9.45
CA VAL A 86 0.67 -6.87 9.18
C VAL A 86 1.67 -8.02 9.24
N GLU A 87 1.51 -8.93 10.22
CA GLU A 87 2.39 -10.09 10.36
C GLU A 87 2.37 -10.96 9.12
N ARG A 88 1.17 -11.34 8.69
CA ARG A 88 0.92 -12.18 7.51
C ARG A 88 1.47 -11.56 6.24
N LEU A 89 1.17 -10.28 5.99
CA LEU A 89 1.60 -9.58 4.78
C LEU A 89 3.12 -9.53 4.67
N ILE A 90 3.82 -9.16 5.74
CA ILE A 90 5.30 -9.10 5.72
C ILE A 90 5.89 -10.52 5.59
N ALA A 91 5.33 -11.52 6.29
CA ALA A 91 5.78 -12.90 6.18
C ALA A 91 5.56 -13.49 4.78
N ALA A 92 4.55 -13.02 4.06
CA ALA A 92 4.26 -13.38 2.67
C ALA A 92 5.03 -12.54 1.64
N GLY A 93 5.90 -11.62 2.08
CA GLY A 93 6.79 -10.86 1.18
C GLY A 93 6.21 -9.54 0.65
N ALA A 94 5.18 -8.98 1.28
CA ALA A 94 4.77 -7.60 0.98
C ALA A 94 5.92 -6.61 1.25
N ASP A 95 6.08 -5.61 0.39
CA ASP A 95 7.09 -4.58 0.53
C ASP A 95 6.74 -3.64 1.69
N ALA A 96 7.50 -3.75 2.78
CA ALA A 96 7.35 -2.91 3.96
C ALA A 96 7.75 -1.45 3.75
N CYS A 97 8.54 -1.16 2.71
CA CYS A 97 9.07 0.16 2.43
C CYS A 97 8.27 0.91 1.35
N ALA A 98 7.21 0.29 0.83
CA ALA A 98 6.29 0.89 -0.14
C ALA A 98 5.69 2.19 0.39
N GLN A 99 5.48 3.14 -0.53
CA GLN A 99 4.97 4.47 -0.24
C GLN A 99 3.63 4.72 -0.93
N ASP A 100 2.70 5.36 -0.22
CA ASP A 100 1.46 5.88 -0.81
C ASP A 100 1.73 7.05 -1.77
N ALA A 101 0.69 7.59 -2.43
CA ALA A 101 0.84 8.70 -3.37
C ALA A 101 1.39 10.00 -2.73
N ARG A 102 1.44 10.09 -1.40
CA ARG A 102 2.03 11.20 -0.64
C ARG A 102 3.41 10.86 -0.08
N GLY A 103 3.95 9.68 -0.40
CA GLY A 103 5.23 9.22 0.11
C GLY A 103 5.15 8.56 1.51
N ASN A 104 3.97 8.34 2.09
CA ASN A 104 3.88 7.75 3.42
C ASN A 104 4.05 6.23 3.37
N THR A 105 4.84 5.70 4.29
CA THR A 105 5.01 4.25 4.47
C THR A 105 3.99 3.69 5.46
N ALA A 106 3.90 2.36 5.53
CA ALA A 106 3.11 1.68 6.56
C ALA A 106 3.53 2.08 7.98
N LEU A 107 4.83 2.33 8.19
CA LEU A 107 5.36 2.78 9.49
C LEU A 107 4.80 4.14 9.89
N MET A 108 4.74 5.10 8.97
CA MET A 108 4.13 6.41 9.23
C MET A 108 2.63 6.27 9.55
N GLY A 109 1.92 5.38 8.87
CA GLY A 109 0.52 5.04 9.17
C GLY A 109 0.35 4.49 10.60
N ALA A 110 1.16 3.52 11.00
CA ALA A 110 1.15 2.97 12.35
C ALA A 110 1.46 4.04 13.42
N ILE A 111 2.44 4.92 13.15
CA ILE A 111 2.81 6.00 14.08
C ILE A 111 1.66 7.01 14.25
N PHE A 112 1.05 7.44 13.15
CA PHE A 112 -0.11 8.35 13.19
C PHE A 112 -1.20 7.81 14.12
N LYS A 113 -1.47 6.51 14.04
CA LYS A 113 -2.48 5.81 14.84
C LYS A 113 -2.05 5.48 16.26
N GLY A 114 -0.74 5.47 16.54
CA GLY A 114 -0.18 5.12 17.85
C GLY A 114 0.06 3.62 18.04
N GLU A 115 0.13 2.84 16.95
CA GLU A 115 0.18 1.38 16.98
C GLU A 115 1.61 0.86 17.24
N LEU A 116 2.03 0.86 18.50
CA LEU A 116 3.39 0.51 18.91
C LEU A 116 3.85 -0.88 18.46
N ARG A 117 2.98 -1.90 18.57
CA ARG A 117 3.32 -3.28 18.15
C ARG A 117 3.61 -3.35 16.66
N ILE A 118 2.78 -2.70 15.84
CA ILE A 118 2.92 -2.66 14.38
C ILE A 118 4.18 -1.90 13.99
N ALA A 119 4.40 -0.72 14.57
CA ALA A 119 5.58 0.08 14.27
C ALA A 119 6.88 -0.66 14.63
N LYS A 120 6.95 -1.32 15.79
CA LYS A 120 8.11 -2.14 16.16
C LYS A 120 8.38 -3.26 15.16
N ARG A 121 7.33 -3.91 14.66
CA ARG A 121 7.49 -4.94 13.63
C ARG A 121 8.01 -4.36 12.31
N LEU A 122 7.47 -3.23 11.86
CA LEU A 122 7.93 -2.55 10.65
C LEU A 122 9.37 -2.05 10.79
N LEU A 123 9.75 -1.54 11.97
CA LEU A 123 11.14 -1.14 12.28
C LEU A 123 12.12 -2.32 12.30
N ALA A 124 11.64 -3.55 12.51
CA ALA A 124 12.46 -4.76 12.44
C ALA A 124 12.71 -5.25 11.01
N THR A 125 12.19 -4.54 9.99
CA THR A 125 12.52 -4.79 8.58
C THR A 125 13.78 -4.02 8.17
N GLU A 126 14.24 -4.26 6.94
CA GLU A 126 15.40 -3.58 6.34
C GLU A 126 15.08 -2.16 5.83
N CYS A 127 13.86 -1.67 6.01
CA CYS A 127 13.52 -0.30 5.61
C CYS A 127 14.34 0.74 6.37
N ASP A 128 14.69 1.81 5.67
CA ASP A 128 15.33 2.98 6.26
C ASP A 128 14.37 3.65 7.28
N PRO A 129 14.72 3.74 8.58
CA PRO A 129 13.87 4.37 9.58
C PRO A 129 13.67 5.87 9.34
N ASP A 130 14.48 6.49 8.47
CA ASP A 130 14.42 7.91 8.10
C ASP A 130 13.82 8.16 6.71
N GLN A 131 13.22 7.15 6.07
CA GLN A 131 12.58 7.28 4.77
C GLN A 131 11.57 8.44 4.77
N ARG A 132 11.72 9.37 3.83
CA ARG A 132 10.94 10.61 3.77
C ARG A 132 9.72 10.48 2.87
N ASN A 133 8.62 11.09 3.31
CA ASN A 133 7.45 11.31 2.46
C ASN A 133 7.67 12.49 1.49
N HIS A 134 6.69 12.79 0.62
CA HIS A 134 6.81 13.87 -0.37
C HIS A 134 6.84 15.28 0.25
N ALA A 135 6.42 15.43 1.51
CA ALA A 135 6.60 16.67 2.27
C ALA A 135 7.98 16.75 2.95
N GLY A 136 8.85 15.77 2.73
CA GLY A 136 10.17 15.68 3.34
C GLY A 136 10.14 15.28 4.81
N GLN A 137 9.02 14.73 5.32
CA GLN A 137 8.88 14.37 6.73
C GLN A 137 9.35 12.93 6.98
N THR A 138 10.04 12.70 8.10
CA THR A 138 10.48 11.36 8.55
C THR A 138 9.46 10.74 9.52
N PRO A 139 9.53 9.41 9.78
CA PRO A 139 8.74 8.76 10.82
C PRO A 139 8.92 9.40 12.21
N ALA A 140 10.14 9.87 12.54
CA ALA A 140 10.41 10.57 13.81
C ALA A 140 9.65 11.91 13.91
N MET A 141 9.55 12.66 12.82
CA MET A 141 8.72 13.88 12.78
C MET A 141 7.24 13.57 13.00
N TYR A 142 6.73 12.48 12.43
CA TYR A 142 5.37 12.02 12.70
C TYR A 142 5.17 11.68 14.17
N ALA A 143 6.10 10.91 14.75
CA ALA A 143 6.00 10.53 16.15
C ALA A 143 5.99 11.76 17.08
N ALA A 144 6.83 12.75 16.80
CA ALA A 144 6.83 14.02 17.53
C ALA A 144 5.55 14.84 17.32
N LEU A 145 5.13 15.05 16.07
CA LEU A 145 3.94 15.83 15.74
C LEU A 145 2.67 15.26 16.40
N PHE A 146 2.55 13.93 16.46
CA PHE A 146 1.41 13.24 17.07
C PHE A 146 1.62 12.84 18.53
N GLN A 147 2.69 13.34 19.18
CA GLN A 147 2.98 13.12 20.61
C GLN A 147 3.04 11.62 20.99
N ARG A 148 3.78 10.85 20.19
CA ARG A 148 3.93 9.40 20.31
C ARG A 148 5.27 9.03 20.93
N ASP A 149 5.48 9.37 22.20
CA ASP A 149 6.78 9.22 22.87
C ASP A 149 7.37 7.82 22.80
N ALA A 150 6.56 6.79 23.01
CA ALA A 150 7.01 5.39 22.93
C ALA A 150 7.46 4.99 21.52
N LEU A 151 6.82 5.55 20.48
CA LEU A 151 7.19 5.32 19.09
C LEU A 151 8.44 6.12 18.71
N LEU A 152 8.56 7.36 19.18
CA LEU A 152 9.76 8.16 19.01
C LEU A 152 10.98 7.50 19.66
N GLN A 153 10.79 6.89 20.84
CA GLN A 153 11.81 6.09 21.49
C GLN A 153 12.18 4.83 20.69
N ALA A 154 11.20 4.11 20.14
CA ALA A 154 11.48 2.94 19.30
C ALA A 154 12.25 3.32 18.01
N LEU A 155 11.94 4.47 17.42
CA LEU A 155 12.69 5.03 16.29
C LEU A 155 14.13 5.37 16.66
N ARG A 156 14.34 6.01 17.81
CA ARG A 156 15.68 6.28 18.36
C ARG A 156 16.48 5.00 18.55
N GLU A 157 15.87 3.97 19.12
CA GLU A 157 16.49 2.65 19.32
C GLU A 157 16.88 1.97 18.00
N ARG A 158 16.11 2.21 16.94
CA ARG A 158 16.40 1.73 15.58
C ARG A 158 17.44 2.57 14.84
N GLY A 159 17.85 3.70 15.41
CA GLY A 159 18.88 4.59 14.85
C GLY A 159 18.34 5.70 13.95
N ALA A 160 17.07 6.07 14.06
CA ALA A 160 16.50 7.20 13.32
C ALA A 160 17.17 8.54 13.69
N ASP A 161 17.40 9.40 12.71
CA ASP A 161 17.90 10.76 12.88
C ASP A 161 16.83 11.68 13.48
N LEU A 162 17.02 12.06 14.74
CA LEU A 162 16.13 12.98 15.45
C LEU A 162 16.44 14.46 15.20
N GLU A 163 17.56 14.78 14.55
CA GLU A 163 17.93 16.15 14.20
C GLU A 163 17.44 16.55 12.80
N ALA A 164 16.84 15.60 12.07
CA ALA A 164 16.25 15.81 10.77
C ALA A 164 15.26 17.00 10.77
N SER A 165 15.29 17.78 9.69
CA SER A 165 14.30 18.81 9.40
C SER A 165 13.59 18.57 8.07
N ASP A 166 12.32 18.96 7.97
CA ASP A 166 11.62 19.05 6.68
C ASP A 166 12.03 20.32 5.92
N PRO A 167 11.58 20.53 4.67
CA PRO A 167 11.89 21.73 3.89
C PRO A 167 11.35 23.05 4.49
N MET A 168 10.35 22.98 5.37
CA MET A 168 9.83 24.14 6.11
C MET A 168 10.66 24.42 7.38
N GLY A 169 11.68 23.60 7.64
CA GLY A 169 12.52 23.68 8.82
C GLY A 169 11.89 23.10 10.08
N ASN A 170 10.78 22.37 10.00
CA ASN A 170 10.24 21.67 11.16
C ASN A 170 11.17 20.54 11.56
N LYS A 171 11.55 20.49 12.83
CA LYS A 171 12.40 19.44 13.42
C LYS A 171 11.60 18.57 14.37
N VAL A 172 12.08 17.37 14.65
CA VAL A 172 11.49 16.48 15.66
C VAL A 172 11.28 17.21 16.99
N GLU A 173 12.29 17.95 17.46
CA GLU A 173 12.23 18.69 18.72
C GLU A 173 11.15 19.79 18.72
N SER A 174 11.05 20.59 17.65
CA SER A 174 10.05 21.68 17.57
C SER A 174 8.64 21.11 17.45
N LEU A 175 8.46 20.06 16.65
CA LEU A 175 7.19 19.36 16.51
C LEU A 175 6.73 18.72 17.82
N ALA A 176 7.66 18.16 18.61
CA ALA A 176 7.36 17.61 19.93
C ALA A 176 6.85 18.67 20.92
N ARG A 177 7.24 19.94 20.74
CA ARG A 177 6.70 21.09 21.50
C ARG A 177 5.43 21.71 20.89
N GLY A 178 4.94 21.20 19.77
CA GLY A 178 3.82 21.78 19.03
C GLY A 178 4.18 23.04 18.21
N GLU A 179 5.46 23.31 18.01
CA GLU A 179 5.95 24.42 17.19
C GLU A 179 6.00 23.97 15.71
N ILE A 180 4.99 24.39 14.94
CA ILE A 180 4.85 24.03 13.52
C ILE A 180 5.02 25.27 12.64
N ARG A 181 6.04 25.24 11.78
CA ARG A 181 6.24 26.20 10.68
C ARG A 181 5.35 25.79 9.50
N THR A 182 4.59 26.76 9.01
CA THR A 182 3.62 26.57 7.91
C THR A 182 3.91 27.46 6.68
N ARG A 183 4.92 28.33 6.76
CA ARG A 183 5.35 29.26 5.71
C ARG A 183 6.76 29.78 5.99
#